data_AF-A0A926KAN2-F1
#
_entry.id   AF-A0A926KAN2-F1
#
_cell.length_a   1.000
_cell.length_b   1.000
_cell.length_c   1.000
_cell.angle_alpha   90.00
_cell.angle_beta   90.00
_cell.angle_gamma   90.00
#
_symmetry.space_group_name_H-M   'P 1'
#
loop_
_entity.id
_entity.type
_entity.pdbx_description
1 polymer ?
#
loop_
_entity_poly.entity_id
_entity_poly.type
_entity_poly.pdbx_seq_one_letter_code
_entity_poly.pdbx_strand_id
1 'polypeptide(L)'
;MTETIAAPTPRGAHLVGSINLDDAESVFRTAAEHLGPLLRRIPDGEVGERFHWIVFQADRVGAVEGIERVGDQPFIQRGIDFRPVRVADGVRAADIVLPSLGYADAALESWAIFSKLQDAGVIADATRFQVSLPTPIGFVAALVAAEDRAAFEPVYEAALAAELERIVDAIPHDRLAIQWDAALEFAILEAGRTAAPSPAWFDDEWVATSERLARQLDRVPAGVEAGVHLCYGDVAEKHFVEPTDTANLVRFANLVREATTRPITWLHLPVPIERDDAAYFSPLAQLNLADETELYLGLVHRQDGAEGAQRRIDAARAHAGEFGVATECGFGRAPEGTTTALYEAHRAVAAAHAGATSS
;
A
#
# COMPACT_ATOMS: atom_id res chain seq x y z
N MET A 1 18.51 41.00 11.72
CA MET A 1 17.65 39.89 12.13
C MET A 1 16.97 39.42 10.87
N THR A 2 17.56 38.45 10.20
CA THR A 2 16.93 37.73 9.09
C THR A 2 15.79 36.93 9.71
N GLU A 3 14.54 37.27 9.37
CA GLU A 3 13.42 36.37 9.60
C GLU A 3 13.75 35.06 8.89
N THR A 4 14.04 34.03 9.66
CA THR A 4 14.02 32.66 9.15
C THR A 4 12.58 32.41 8.75
N ILE A 5 12.27 32.56 7.46
CA ILE A 5 10.99 32.10 6.91
C ILE A 5 10.91 30.62 7.30
N ALA A 6 9.97 30.28 8.18
CA ALA A 6 9.74 28.90 8.56
C ALA A 6 9.53 28.09 7.29
N ALA A 7 10.32 27.03 7.11
CA ALA A 7 10.24 26.20 5.92
C ALA A 7 8.82 25.62 5.79
N PRO A 8 8.25 25.55 4.56
CA PRO A 8 6.86 25.18 4.36
C PRO A 8 6.57 23.78 4.87
N THR A 9 5.63 23.66 5.82
CA THR A 9 5.13 22.40 6.39
C THR A 9 4.63 21.44 5.30
N PRO A 10 4.93 20.12 5.39
CA PRO A 10 4.33 19.12 4.49
C PRO A 10 2.81 19.26 4.44
N ARG A 11 2.21 18.98 3.28
CA ARG A 11 0.76 19.15 3.07
C ARG A 11 0.05 17.80 3.04
N GLY A 12 -0.79 17.61 4.03
CA GLY A 12 -1.60 16.42 4.21
C GLY A 12 -0.87 15.28 4.91
N ALA A 13 -1.67 14.33 5.34
CA ALA A 13 -1.25 13.04 5.84
C ALA A 13 -1.85 11.92 4.97
N HIS A 14 -1.17 10.79 4.90
CA HIS A 14 -1.65 9.59 4.24
C HIS A 14 -1.54 8.39 5.19
N LEU A 15 -2.61 7.59 5.23
CA LEU A 15 -2.65 6.33 5.96
C LEU A 15 -2.58 5.20 4.93
N VAL A 16 -1.53 4.38 5.02
CA VAL A 16 -1.19 3.40 3.98
C VAL A 16 -2.29 2.34 3.79
N GLY A 17 -2.89 1.83 4.86
CA GLY A 17 -3.85 0.73 4.74
C GLY A 17 -4.13 0.14 6.10
N SER A 18 -3.35 -0.88 6.48
CA SER A 18 -3.46 -1.53 7.79
C SER A 18 -3.24 -0.60 8.99
N ILE A 19 -4.11 -0.69 10.00
CA ILE A 19 -4.12 0.14 11.23
C ILE A 19 -4.47 -0.76 12.42
N ASN A 20 -3.70 -0.68 13.51
CA ASN A 20 -3.93 -1.53 14.69
C ASN A 20 -5.09 -1.02 15.56
N LEU A 21 -6.31 -1.31 15.13
CA LEU A 21 -7.56 -1.11 15.87
C LEU A 21 -8.49 -2.30 15.61
N ASP A 22 -9.49 -2.46 16.47
CA ASP A 22 -10.31 -3.69 16.50
C ASP A 22 -11.19 -3.87 15.26
N ASP A 23 -11.72 -2.76 14.73
CA ASP A 23 -12.65 -2.76 13.60
C ASP A 23 -12.55 -1.49 12.74
N ALA A 24 -13.17 -1.55 11.55
CA ALA A 24 -13.17 -0.45 10.58
C ALA A 24 -13.86 0.82 11.13
N GLU A 25 -14.91 0.69 11.96
CA GLU A 25 -15.57 1.86 12.55
C GLU A 25 -14.62 2.62 13.48
N SER A 26 -13.89 1.89 14.32
CA SER A 26 -12.86 2.44 15.22
C SER A 26 -11.75 3.13 14.43
N VAL A 27 -11.31 2.53 13.32
CA VAL A 27 -10.34 3.14 12.41
C VAL A 27 -10.86 4.46 11.85
N PHE A 28 -12.04 4.45 11.25
CA PHE A 28 -12.63 5.64 10.62
C PHE A 28 -12.82 6.79 11.61
N ARG A 29 -13.38 6.50 12.79
CA ARG A 29 -13.60 7.51 13.83
C ARG A 29 -12.29 8.09 14.35
N THR A 30 -11.32 7.24 14.64
CA THR A 30 -10.00 7.68 15.16
C THR A 30 -9.26 8.51 14.13
N ALA A 31 -9.23 8.09 12.86
CA ALA A 31 -8.60 8.84 11.79
C ALA A 31 -9.27 10.21 11.55
N ALA A 32 -10.60 10.25 11.55
CA ALA A 32 -11.37 11.49 11.41
C ALA A 32 -11.15 12.45 12.58
N GLU A 33 -11.14 11.95 13.81
CA GLU A 33 -10.91 12.74 15.03
C GLU A 33 -9.51 13.34 15.06
N HIS A 34 -8.49 12.53 14.80
CA HIS A 34 -7.11 12.96 15.00
C HIS A 34 -6.50 13.69 13.81
N LEU A 35 -6.85 13.30 12.58
CA LEU A 35 -6.22 13.84 11.38
C LEU A 35 -7.20 14.61 10.50
N GLY A 36 -8.48 14.22 10.45
CA GLY A 36 -9.57 14.96 9.79
C GLY A 36 -9.15 15.77 8.54
N PRO A 37 -9.02 17.11 8.62
CA PRO A 37 -8.65 17.97 7.48
C PRO A 37 -7.29 17.68 6.81
N LEU A 38 -6.44 16.90 7.45
CA LEU A 38 -5.16 16.45 6.90
C LEU A 38 -5.34 15.27 5.93
N LEU A 39 -6.45 14.54 5.98
CA LEU A 39 -6.69 13.33 5.19
C LEU A 39 -7.62 13.61 4.01
N ARG A 40 -7.15 13.26 2.80
CA ARG A 40 -8.01 13.12 1.62
C ARG A 40 -8.73 11.77 1.57
N ARG A 41 -8.14 10.77 2.22
CA ARG A 41 -8.51 9.35 2.10
C ARG A 41 -8.38 8.68 3.46
N ILE A 42 -9.29 7.77 3.80
CA ILE A 42 -9.19 6.94 5.01
C ILE A 42 -9.36 5.46 4.62
N PRO A 43 -8.40 4.58 4.94
CA PRO A 43 -8.53 3.15 4.76
C PRO A 43 -9.36 2.51 5.89
N ASP A 44 -9.86 1.31 5.66
CA ASP A 44 -10.58 0.55 6.69
C ASP A 44 -9.69 -0.12 7.74
N GLY A 45 -8.37 0.05 7.63
CA GLY A 45 -7.40 -0.50 8.58
C GLY A 45 -7.04 -1.97 8.35
N GLU A 46 -7.56 -2.63 7.31
CA GLU A 46 -7.31 -4.06 7.04
C GLU A 46 -7.52 -4.95 8.29
N VAL A 47 -8.56 -4.66 9.07
CA VAL A 47 -8.82 -5.33 10.35
C VAL A 47 -9.18 -6.81 10.20
N GLY A 48 -9.14 -7.54 11.30
CA GLY A 48 -9.50 -8.96 11.35
C GLY A 48 -8.48 -9.84 10.62
N GLU A 49 -8.96 -10.74 9.76
CA GLU A 49 -8.08 -11.69 9.05
C GLU A 49 -7.12 -11.01 8.06
N ARG A 50 -7.46 -9.80 7.58
CA ARG A 50 -6.64 -9.05 6.61
C ARG A 50 -5.45 -8.31 7.23
N PHE A 51 -5.27 -8.39 8.54
CA PHE A 51 -4.22 -7.68 9.27
C PHE A 51 -2.78 -8.02 8.79
N HIS A 52 -2.61 -9.18 8.17
CA HIS A 52 -1.37 -9.62 7.53
C HIS A 52 -1.40 -9.48 5.99
N TRP A 53 -2.09 -8.44 5.49
CA TRP A 53 -2.13 -8.05 4.08
C TRP A 53 -2.61 -9.19 3.16
N ILE A 54 -1.70 -9.90 2.49
CA ILE A 54 -2.02 -11.00 1.56
C ILE A 54 -2.15 -12.37 2.22
N VAL A 55 -1.69 -12.54 3.46
CA VAL A 55 -1.55 -13.88 4.07
C VAL A 55 -2.89 -14.63 4.19
N PHE A 56 -3.98 -13.91 4.44
CA PHE A 56 -5.35 -14.48 4.52
C PHE A 56 -5.82 -15.15 3.22
N GLN A 57 -5.12 -14.92 2.09
CA GLN A 57 -5.37 -15.60 0.82
C GLN A 57 -4.86 -17.04 0.81
N ALA A 58 -3.87 -17.40 1.64
CA ALA A 58 -3.26 -18.72 1.63
C ALA A 58 -4.30 -19.83 1.87
N ASP A 59 -5.17 -19.64 2.87
CA ASP A 59 -6.24 -20.59 3.18
C ASP A 59 -7.37 -20.58 2.15
N ARG A 60 -7.69 -19.42 1.58
CA ARG A 60 -8.72 -19.29 0.53
C ARG A 60 -8.33 -20.02 -0.74
N VAL A 61 -7.15 -19.71 -1.27
CA VAL A 61 -6.65 -20.31 -2.51
C VAL A 61 -6.28 -21.77 -2.29
N GLY A 62 -5.70 -22.11 -1.14
CA GLY A 62 -5.34 -23.47 -0.78
C GLY A 62 -6.54 -24.42 -0.59
N ALA A 63 -7.77 -23.90 -0.55
CA ALA A 63 -9.00 -24.69 -0.46
C ALA A 63 -9.70 -24.89 -1.83
N VAL A 64 -9.16 -24.33 -2.92
CA VAL A 64 -9.77 -24.40 -4.25
C VAL A 64 -9.52 -25.77 -4.91
N GLU A 65 -10.52 -26.30 -5.59
CA GLU A 65 -10.38 -27.53 -6.39
C GLU A 65 -9.31 -27.34 -7.48
N GLY A 66 -8.37 -28.28 -7.57
CA GLY A 66 -7.23 -28.19 -8.49
C GLY A 66 -6.02 -27.44 -7.94
N ILE A 67 -6.06 -27.00 -6.68
CA ILE A 67 -4.92 -26.48 -5.92
C ILE A 67 -4.52 -27.44 -4.81
N GLU A 68 -3.21 -27.60 -4.62
CA GLU A 68 -2.63 -28.37 -3.53
C GLU A 68 -1.66 -27.52 -2.72
N ARG A 69 -1.40 -27.91 -1.48
CA ARG A 69 -0.34 -27.29 -0.66
C ARG A 69 0.96 -28.07 -0.80
N VAL A 70 2.06 -27.33 -0.90
CA VAL A 70 3.40 -27.90 -0.99
C VAL A 70 3.82 -28.45 0.37
N GLY A 71 4.09 -29.76 0.40
CA GLY A 71 4.56 -30.49 1.58
C GLY A 71 3.43 -31.04 2.46
N ASP A 72 3.73 -32.12 3.21
CA ASP A 72 2.72 -32.91 3.91
C ASP A 72 2.27 -32.33 5.26
N GLN A 73 3.14 -31.53 5.91
CA GLN A 73 2.91 -31.02 7.26
C GLN A 73 2.50 -29.54 7.21
N PRO A 74 1.35 -29.15 7.81
CA PRO A 74 0.94 -27.76 7.89
C PRO A 74 2.00 -26.86 8.53
N PHE A 75 2.24 -25.69 7.93
CA PHE A 75 3.10 -24.67 8.51
C PHE A 75 2.20 -23.54 9.07
N ILE A 76 1.67 -23.77 10.28
CA ILE A 76 0.71 -22.86 10.89
C ILE A 76 1.40 -21.70 11.60
N GLN A 77 1.08 -20.48 11.19
CA GLN A 77 1.45 -19.26 11.90
C GLN A 77 0.21 -18.41 12.13
N ARG A 78 -0.08 -18.10 13.40
CA ARG A 78 -1.27 -17.33 13.82
C ARG A 78 -2.60 -17.87 13.26
N GLY A 79 -2.71 -19.19 13.14
CA GLY A 79 -3.93 -19.87 12.69
C GLY A 79 -4.06 -20.03 11.18
N ILE A 80 -3.13 -19.49 10.39
CA ILE A 80 -3.11 -19.60 8.92
C ILE A 80 -2.04 -20.60 8.52
N ASP A 81 -2.32 -21.46 7.53
CA ASP A 81 -1.31 -22.34 6.95
C ASP A 81 -0.54 -21.61 5.86
N PHE A 82 0.74 -21.36 6.10
CA PHE A 82 1.64 -20.61 5.22
C PHE A 82 2.34 -21.49 4.19
N ARG A 83 1.98 -22.78 4.08
CA ARG A 83 2.50 -23.61 2.98
C ARG A 83 2.18 -22.95 1.64
N PRO A 84 3.16 -22.83 0.73
CA PRO A 84 2.89 -22.44 -0.64
C PRO A 84 1.85 -23.35 -1.28
N VAL A 85 1.09 -22.81 -2.22
CA VAL A 85 0.17 -23.56 -3.05
C VAL A 85 0.82 -23.91 -4.39
N ARG A 86 0.38 -25.01 -4.98
CA ARG A 86 0.77 -25.48 -6.31
C ARG A 86 -0.47 -25.91 -7.09
N VAL A 87 -0.37 -25.94 -8.40
CA VAL A 87 -1.40 -26.54 -9.27
C VAL A 87 -1.34 -28.05 -9.09
N ALA A 88 -2.50 -28.69 -8.90
CA ALA A 88 -2.59 -30.13 -8.70
C ALA A 88 -2.12 -30.90 -9.94
N ASP A 89 -1.60 -32.12 -9.73
CA ASP A 89 -1.06 -32.93 -10.83
C ASP A 89 -2.15 -33.24 -11.86
N GLY A 90 -1.87 -32.97 -13.14
CA GLY A 90 -2.81 -33.17 -14.25
C GLY A 90 -3.87 -32.08 -14.42
N VAL A 91 -3.86 -31.04 -13.59
CA VAL A 91 -4.71 -29.85 -13.74
C VAL A 91 -3.98 -28.79 -14.56
N ARG A 92 -4.69 -28.09 -15.46
CA ARG A 92 -4.16 -26.89 -16.11
C ARG A 92 -4.56 -25.67 -15.29
N ALA A 93 -3.62 -24.79 -14.98
CA ALA A 93 -3.91 -23.57 -14.22
C ALA A 93 -5.09 -22.78 -14.79
N ALA A 94 -5.16 -22.65 -16.12
CA ALA A 94 -6.24 -21.93 -16.81
C ALA A 94 -7.65 -22.54 -16.64
N ASP A 95 -7.78 -23.78 -16.16
CA ASP A 95 -9.07 -24.41 -15.85
C ASP A 95 -9.51 -24.17 -14.39
N ILE A 96 -8.63 -23.59 -13.56
CA ILE A 96 -8.92 -23.29 -12.16
C ILE A 96 -9.80 -22.04 -12.08
N VAL A 97 -10.90 -22.15 -11.34
CA VAL A 97 -11.80 -21.02 -11.05
C VAL A 97 -11.62 -20.65 -9.59
N LEU A 98 -11.02 -19.49 -9.35
CA LEU A 98 -10.93 -18.94 -8.00
C LEU A 98 -12.29 -18.35 -7.60
N PRO A 99 -12.78 -18.63 -6.38
CA PRO A 99 -13.95 -17.94 -5.83
C PRO A 99 -13.59 -16.48 -5.49
N SER A 100 -14.54 -15.77 -4.85
CA SER A 100 -14.25 -14.47 -4.23
C SER A 100 -12.97 -14.55 -3.40
N LEU A 101 -12.03 -13.65 -3.68
CA LEU A 101 -10.82 -13.49 -2.87
C LEU A 101 -11.14 -12.80 -1.53
N GLY A 102 -12.32 -12.18 -1.43
CA GLY A 102 -12.83 -11.54 -0.21
C GLY A 102 -12.38 -10.09 -0.02
N TYR A 103 -11.64 -9.51 -0.96
CA TYR A 103 -11.27 -8.10 -0.93
C TYR A 103 -12.51 -7.21 -1.13
N ALA A 104 -13.35 -7.55 -2.09
CA ALA A 104 -14.60 -6.86 -2.35
C ALA A 104 -15.58 -7.01 -1.20
N ASP A 105 -15.73 -8.22 -0.65
CA ASP A 105 -16.65 -8.45 0.48
C ASP A 105 -16.27 -7.57 1.68
N ALA A 106 -14.97 -7.51 2.03
CA ALA A 106 -14.47 -6.63 3.09
C ALA A 106 -14.64 -5.14 2.78
N ALA A 107 -14.33 -4.70 1.55
CA ALA A 107 -14.49 -3.31 1.15
C ALA A 107 -15.95 -2.84 1.21
N LEU A 108 -16.90 -3.71 0.82
CA LEU A 108 -18.33 -3.38 0.85
C LEU A 108 -18.89 -3.31 2.27
N GLU A 109 -18.43 -4.18 3.17
CA GLU A 109 -18.75 -4.11 4.59
C GLU A 109 -18.23 -2.81 5.22
N SER A 110 -16.96 -2.48 4.97
CA SER A 110 -16.33 -1.23 5.41
C SER A 110 -17.01 0.01 4.82
N TRP A 111 -17.40 -0.03 3.54
CA TRP A 111 -18.12 1.07 2.88
C TRP A 111 -19.47 1.37 3.52
N ALA A 112 -20.22 0.34 3.93
CA ALA A 112 -21.50 0.52 4.61
C ALA A 112 -21.36 1.27 5.95
N ILE A 113 -20.19 1.18 6.60
CA ILE A 113 -19.85 1.92 7.81
C ILE A 113 -19.37 3.34 7.44
N PHE A 114 -18.39 3.44 6.53
CA PHE A 114 -17.81 4.71 6.10
C PHE A 114 -18.87 5.70 5.60
N SER A 115 -19.78 5.22 4.74
CA SER A 115 -20.85 6.04 4.17
C SER A 115 -21.79 6.60 5.25
N LYS A 116 -22.17 5.81 6.26
CA LYS A 116 -22.97 6.28 7.40
C LYS A 116 -22.23 7.31 8.25
N LEU A 117 -20.92 7.15 8.42
CA LEU A 117 -20.10 8.11 9.16
C LEU A 117 -19.95 9.44 8.42
N GLN A 118 -19.89 9.41 7.08
CA GLN A 118 -19.99 10.62 6.26
C GLN A 118 -21.36 11.27 6.35
N ASP A 119 -22.45 10.50 6.19
CA ASP A 119 -23.82 11.03 6.28
C ASP A 119 -24.12 11.64 7.67
N ALA A 120 -23.45 11.17 8.71
CA ALA A 120 -23.52 11.70 10.08
C ALA A 120 -22.57 12.90 10.34
N GLY A 121 -21.78 13.32 9.35
CA GLY A 121 -20.80 14.41 9.46
C GLY A 121 -19.58 14.10 10.33
N VAL A 122 -19.34 12.83 10.67
CA VAL A 122 -18.15 12.40 11.42
C VAL A 122 -16.92 12.41 10.52
N ILE A 123 -17.08 11.95 9.27
CA ILE A 123 -16.06 12.04 8.22
C ILE A 123 -16.50 13.15 7.26
N ALA A 124 -15.57 14.00 6.82
CA ALA A 124 -15.89 15.07 5.89
C ALA A 124 -16.38 14.51 4.53
N ASP A 125 -17.36 15.18 3.92
CA ASP A 125 -17.95 14.77 2.63
C ASP A 125 -16.91 14.62 1.51
N ALA A 126 -15.86 15.43 1.55
CA ALA A 126 -14.79 15.43 0.56
C ALA A 126 -13.76 14.28 0.75
N THR A 127 -13.78 13.60 1.89
CA THR A 127 -12.87 12.49 2.17
C THR A 127 -13.32 11.23 1.42
N ARG A 128 -12.40 10.53 0.77
CA ARG A 128 -12.70 9.29 0.06
C ARG A 128 -12.43 8.06 0.93
N PHE A 129 -13.21 7.01 0.71
CA PHE A 129 -12.91 5.69 1.24
C PHE A 129 -11.77 5.06 0.45
N GLN A 130 -10.70 4.66 1.13
CA GLN A 130 -9.54 4.01 0.51
C GLN A 130 -9.64 2.50 0.63
N VAL A 131 -9.53 1.80 -0.49
CA VAL A 131 -9.36 0.34 -0.53
C VAL A 131 -7.95 0.04 -1.02
N SER A 132 -7.15 -0.61 -0.16
CA SER A 132 -5.79 -1.06 -0.51
C SER A 132 -5.82 -2.51 -0.99
N LEU A 133 -5.29 -2.74 -2.19
CA LEU A 133 -5.21 -4.05 -2.85
C LEU A 133 -3.74 -4.41 -3.11
N PRO A 134 -3.35 -5.68 -2.97
CA PRO A 134 -2.02 -6.11 -3.40
C PRO A 134 -1.93 -6.11 -4.93
N THR A 135 -0.72 -6.12 -5.48
CA THR A 135 -0.55 -6.56 -6.88
C THR A 135 -0.69 -8.09 -7.00
N PRO A 136 -0.95 -8.61 -8.22
CA PRO A 136 -0.88 -10.06 -8.47
C PRO A 136 0.48 -10.67 -8.09
N ILE A 137 1.57 -9.95 -8.31
CA ILE A 137 2.92 -10.38 -7.91
C ILE A 137 2.98 -10.62 -6.40
N GLY A 138 2.34 -9.77 -5.59
CA GLY A 138 2.31 -9.90 -4.13
C GLY A 138 1.95 -11.32 -3.68
N PHE A 139 0.82 -11.85 -4.14
CA PHE A 139 0.38 -13.21 -3.80
C PHE A 139 1.23 -14.28 -4.49
N VAL A 140 1.45 -14.16 -5.81
CA VAL A 140 2.10 -15.21 -6.61
C VAL A 140 3.54 -15.44 -6.18
N ALA A 141 4.31 -14.37 -5.94
CA ALA A 141 5.69 -14.48 -5.50
C ALA A 141 5.79 -15.07 -4.07
N ALA A 142 4.86 -14.72 -3.18
CA ALA A 142 4.90 -15.11 -1.79
C ALA A 142 4.39 -16.54 -1.54
N LEU A 143 3.32 -16.95 -2.23
CA LEU A 143 2.52 -18.11 -1.84
C LEU A 143 2.35 -19.16 -2.94
N VAL A 144 2.85 -18.95 -4.17
CA VAL A 144 2.76 -19.95 -5.24
C VAL A 144 4.12 -20.61 -5.49
N ALA A 145 4.11 -21.94 -5.65
CA ALA A 145 5.28 -22.74 -6.01
C ALA A 145 5.94 -22.21 -7.29
N ALA A 146 7.28 -22.17 -7.32
CA ALA A 146 8.04 -21.46 -8.35
C ALA A 146 7.72 -21.94 -9.78
N GLU A 147 7.56 -23.26 -9.93
CA GLU A 147 7.22 -23.94 -11.19
C GLU A 147 5.85 -23.55 -11.76
N ASP A 148 4.92 -23.10 -10.91
CA ASP A 148 3.53 -22.80 -11.31
C ASP A 148 3.25 -21.30 -11.49
N ARG A 149 4.14 -20.42 -11.01
CA ARG A 149 3.90 -18.96 -10.99
C ARG A 149 3.50 -18.39 -12.33
N ALA A 150 4.22 -18.78 -13.39
CA ALA A 150 3.96 -18.28 -14.74
C ALA A 150 2.58 -18.70 -15.28
N ALA A 151 2.11 -19.91 -14.93
CA ALA A 151 0.81 -20.41 -15.37
C ALA A 151 -0.34 -19.91 -14.48
N PHE A 152 -0.07 -19.68 -13.19
CA PHE A 152 -1.08 -19.32 -12.20
C PHE A 152 -1.31 -17.80 -12.08
N GLU A 153 -0.29 -16.97 -12.34
CA GLU A 153 -0.41 -15.51 -12.27
C GLU A 153 -1.62 -14.96 -13.05
N PRO A 154 -1.89 -15.36 -14.31
CA PRO A 154 -3.04 -14.85 -15.04
C PRO A 154 -4.40 -15.22 -14.41
N VAL A 155 -4.47 -16.37 -13.73
CA VAL A 155 -5.68 -16.84 -13.03
C VAL A 155 -5.96 -15.96 -11.82
N TYR A 156 -4.93 -15.69 -11.02
CA TYR A 156 -5.03 -14.82 -9.85
C TYR A 156 -5.29 -13.36 -10.25
N GLU A 157 -4.61 -12.85 -11.29
CA GLU A 157 -4.83 -11.49 -11.81
C GLU A 157 -6.28 -11.30 -12.27
N ALA A 158 -6.88 -12.29 -12.95
CA ALA A 158 -8.28 -12.23 -13.37
C ALA A 158 -9.25 -12.22 -12.18
N ALA A 159 -9.00 -13.03 -11.15
CA ALA A 159 -9.82 -13.04 -9.95
C ALA A 159 -9.74 -11.71 -9.19
N LEU A 160 -8.53 -11.14 -9.04
CA LEU A 160 -8.34 -9.84 -8.40
C LEU A 160 -8.98 -8.69 -9.18
N ALA A 161 -8.97 -8.76 -10.52
CA ALA A 161 -9.70 -7.82 -11.37
C ALA A 161 -11.21 -7.90 -11.13
N ALA A 162 -11.78 -9.09 -10.97
CA ALA A 162 -13.20 -9.27 -10.64
C ALA A 162 -13.55 -8.71 -9.25
N GLU A 163 -12.64 -8.78 -8.27
CA GLU A 163 -12.82 -8.10 -6.98
C GLU A 163 -12.87 -6.58 -7.15
N LEU A 164 -11.94 -6.00 -7.92
CA LEU A 164 -11.93 -4.58 -8.21
C LEU A 164 -13.23 -4.13 -8.90
N GLU A 165 -13.69 -4.87 -9.91
CA GLU A 165 -14.95 -4.58 -10.61
C GLU A 165 -16.13 -4.53 -9.64
N ARG A 166 -16.24 -5.52 -8.74
CA ARG A 166 -17.28 -5.54 -7.71
C ARG A 166 -17.23 -4.32 -6.77
N ILE A 167 -16.03 -3.88 -6.37
CA ILE A 167 -15.84 -2.71 -5.50
C ILE A 167 -16.30 -1.44 -6.22
N VAL A 168 -15.81 -1.27 -7.45
CA VAL A 168 -16.07 -0.09 -8.30
C VAL A 168 -17.56 0.01 -8.65
N ASP A 169 -18.22 -1.10 -8.97
CA ASP A 169 -19.64 -1.11 -9.34
C ASP A 169 -20.57 -0.73 -8.18
N ALA A 170 -20.14 -0.99 -6.95
CA ALA A 170 -20.97 -0.84 -5.76
C ALA A 170 -20.71 0.45 -4.96
N ILE A 171 -19.53 1.07 -5.13
CA ILE A 171 -19.14 2.28 -4.40
C ILE A 171 -19.10 3.48 -5.35
N PRO A 172 -19.77 4.61 -5.02
CA PRO A 172 -19.72 5.82 -5.84
C PRO A 172 -18.29 6.25 -6.14
N HIS A 173 -17.99 6.44 -7.42
CA HIS A 173 -16.62 6.67 -7.89
C HIS A 173 -15.96 7.90 -7.25
N ASP A 174 -16.74 8.96 -7.01
CA ASP A 174 -16.29 10.21 -6.38
C ASP A 174 -16.04 10.10 -4.88
N ARG A 175 -16.44 8.98 -4.25
CA ARG A 175 -16.20 8.66 -2.84
C ARG A 175 -15.20 7.50 -2.65
N LEU A 176 -14.64 6.96 -3.72
CA LEU A 176 -13.72 5.83 -3.71
C LEU A 176 -12.30 6.24 -4.11
N ALA A 177 -11.31 5.63 -3.46
CA ALA A 177 -9.91 5.65 -3.84
C ALA A 177 -9.34 4.22 -3.77
N ILE A 178 -8.59 3.81 -4.79
CA ILE A 178 -7.93 2.50 -4.86
C ILE A 178 -6.43 2.66 -4.71
N GLN A 179 -5.83 1.94 -3.77
CA GLN A 179 -4.38 1.83 -3.66
C GLN A 179 -3.91 0.48 -4.15
N TRP A 180 -2.80 0.47 -4.90
CA TRP A 180 -2.05 -0.74 -5.20
C TRP A 180 -0.77 -0.81 -4.37
N ASP A 181 -0.63 -1.87 -3.60
CA ASP A 181 0.52 -2.11 -2.72
C ASP A 181 1.56 -2.98 -3.43
N ALA A 182 2.73 -2.41 -3.70
CA ALA A 182 3.83 -3.06 -4.40
C ALA A 182 5.01 -3.31 -3.44
N ALA A 183 5.01 -4.49 -2.82
CA ALA A 183 6.06 -4.91 -1.89
C ALA A 183 6.99 -5.99 -2.48
N LEU A 184 6.41 -7.03 -3.09
CA LEU A 184 7.18 -8.16 -3.62
C LEU A 184 7.91 -7.81 -4.92
N GLU A 185 7.50 -6.74 -5.60
CA GLU A 185 8.24 -6.11 -6.68
C GLU A 185 9.65 -5.74 -6.21
N PHE A 186 9.79 -5.07 -5.06
CA PHE A 186 11.11 -4.71 -4.53
C PHE A 186 11.88 -5.92 -4.02
N ALA A 187 11.20 -6.95 -3.50
CA ALA A 187 11.87 -8.22 -3.19
C ALA A 187 12.48 -8.88 -4.44
N ILE A 188 11.82 -8.78 -5.60
CA ILE A 188 12.36 -9.24 -6.89
C ILE A 188 13.52 -8.34 -7.34
N LEU A 189 13.29 -7.03 -7.42
CA LEU A 189 14.26 -6.07 -7.96
C LEU A 189 15.56 -5.98 -7.15
N GLU A 190 15.50 -6.25 -5.85
CA GLU A 190 16.65 -6.24 -4.96
C GLU A 190 17.26 -7.64 -4.78
N ALA A 191 16.66 -8.71 -5.31
CA ALA A 191 17.15 -10.08 -5.12
C ALA A 191 18.60 -10.24 -5.61
N GLY A 192 18.97 -9.54 -6.69
CA GLY A 192 20.33 -9.49 -7.24
C GLY A 192 21.39 -8.91 -6.30
N ARG A 193 21.01 -8.31 -5.16
CA ARG A 193 21.92 -7.89 -4.10
C ARG A 193 22.19 -8.96 -3.04
N THR A 194 21.45 -10.06 -3.08
CA THR A 194 21.60 -11.19 -2.15
C THR A 194 22.16 -12.41 -2.88
N ALA A 195 22.63 -13.40 -2.12
CA ALA A 195 23.04 -14.69 -2.68
C ALA A 195 21.84 -15.62 -2.98
N ALA A 196 20.61 -15.19 -2.68
CA ALA A 196 19.41 -15.98 -2.94
C ALA A 196 19.02 -15.89 -4.42
N PRO A 197 18.49 -16.97 -5.02
CA PRO A 197 17.95 -16.91 -6.38
C PRO A 197 16.78 -15.92 -6.45
N SER A 198 16.69 -15.17 -7.56
CA SER A 198 15.56 -14.26 -7.80
C SER A 198 14.24 -15.03 -7.74
N PRO A 199 13.22 -14.52 -7.04
CA PRO A 199 11.90 -15.13 -7.05
C PRO A 199 11.12 -14.84 -8.35
N ALA A 200 11.68 -14.09 -9.30
CA ALA A 200 11.04 -13.79 -10.58
C ALA A 200 10.80 -15.05 -11.44
N TRP A 201 9.73 -15.02 -12.22
CA TRP A 201 9.37 -16.03 -13.22
C TRP A 201 9.20 -15.40 -14.62
N PHE A 202 9.85 -14.24 -14.82
CA PHE A 202 9.80 -13.43 -16.02
C PHE A 202 11.16 -12.73 -16.22
N ASP A 203 11.46 -12.40 -17.46
CA ASP A 203 12.65 -11.63 -17.82
C ASP A 203 12.41 -10.12 -17.65
N ASP A 204 13.50 -9.34 -17.68
CA ASP A 204 13.50 -7.87 -17.52
C ASP A 204 12.65 -7.40 -16.33
N GLU A 205 13.09 -7.75 -15.12
CA GLU A 205 12.33 -7.57 -13.88
C GLU A 205 11.82 -6.13 -13.70
N TRP A 206 12.58 -5.11 -14.12
CA TRP A 206 12.17 -3.70 -14.02
C TRP A 206 10.98 -3.37 -14.91
N VAL A 207 11.04 -3.74 -16.20
CA VAL A 207 9.94 -3.51 -17.14
C VAL A 207 8.75 -4.39 -16.76
N ALA A 208 8.99 -5.67 -16.50
CA ALA A 208 7.97 -6.66 -16.22
C ALA A 208 7.14 -6.34 -14.97
N THR A 209 7.76 -5.86 -13.88
CA THR A 209 7.06 -5.48 -12.63
C THR A 209 6.33 -4.15 -12.78
N SER A 210 6.94 -3.15 -13.43
CA SER A 210 6.32 -1.83 -13.60
C SER A 210 5.12 -1.88 -14.55
N GLU A 211 5.19 -2.61 -15.67
CA GLU A 211 4.06 -2.81 -16.58
C GLU A 211 2.91 -3.56 -15.92
N ARG A 212 3.20 -4.53 -15.03
CA ARG A 212 2.17 -5.25 -14.26
C ARG A 212 1.40 -4.32 -13.34
N LEU A 213 2.10 -3.46 -12.60
CA LEU A 213 1.47 -2.47 -11.72
C LEU A 213 0.70 -1.41 -12.54
N ALA A 214 1.27 -0.93 -13.65
CA ALA A 214 0.60 -0.02 -14.56
C ALA A 214 -0.72 -0.60 -15.11
N ARG A 215 -0.74 -1.90 -15.48
CA ARG A 215 -1.99 -2.58 -15.87
C ARG A 215 -3.04 -2.58 -14.75
N GLN A 216 -2.63 -2.73 -13.48
CA GLN A 216 -3.59 -2.70 -12.37
C GLN A 216 -4.13 -1.29 -12.13
N LEU A 217 -3.30 -0.26 -12.24
CA LEU A 217 -3.73 1.14 -12.23
C LEU A 217 -4.76 1.40 -13.34
N ASP A 218 -4.47 0.98 -14.57
CA ASP A 218 -5.32 1.21 -15.74
C ASP A 218 -6.69 0.50 -15.68
N ARG A 219 -6.86 -0.50 -14.79
CA ARG A 219 -8.18 -1.12 -14.53
C ARG A 219 -9.10 -0.22 -13.69
N VAL A 220 -8.54 0.73 -12.94
CA VAL A 220 -9.34 1.62 -12.08
C VAL A 220 -10.00 2.70 -12.96
N PRO A 221 -11.32 2.92 -12.89
CA PRO A 221 -11.97 3.94 -13.73
C PRO A 221 -11.49 5.36 -13.44
N ALA A 222 -11.63 6.25 -14.43
CA ALA A 222 -11.17 7.64 -14.35
C ALA A 222 -11.82 8.47 -13.23
N GLY A 223 -13.06 8.15 -12.82
CA GLY A 223 -13.75 8.84 -11.72
C GLY A 223 -13.27 8.44 -10.31
N VAL A 224 -12.51 7.34 -10.23
CA VAL A 224 -11.96 6.79 -8.99
C VAL A 224 -10.50 7.21 -8.88
N GLU A 225 -10.10 7.77 -7.73
CA GLU A 225 -8.69 8.08 -7.49
C GLU A 225 -7.89 6.79 -7.39
N ALA A 226 -6.70 6.76 -7.99
CA ALA A 226 -5.83 5.58 -7.95
C ALA A 226 -4.42 5.98 -7.54
N GLY A 227 -3.87 5.30 -6.54
CA GLY A 227 -2.53 5.55 -6.06
C GLY A 227 -1.73 4.28 -5.80
N VAL A 228 -0.48 4.50 -5.44
CA VAL A 228 0.51 3.44 -5.30
C VAL A 228 1.22 3.58 -3.97
N HIS A 229 1.30 2.48 -3.23
CA HIS A 229 2.21 2.33 -2.11
C HIS A 229 3.37 1.44 -2.53
N LEU A 230 4.57 2.03 -2.64
CA LEU A 230 5.79 1.25 -2.77
C LEU A 230 6.26 0.82 -1.38
N CYS A 231 6.77 -0.40 -1.27
CA CYS A 231 7.14 -0.99 0.01
C CYS A 231 8.36 -1.89 -0.13
N TYR A 232 9.20 -1.93 0.90
CA TYR A 232 10.26 -2.94 1.05
C TYR A 232 9.85 -4.08 1.99
N GLY A 233 8.54 -4.18 2.30
CA GLY A 233 7.95 -5.12 3.24
C GLY A 233 8.09 -4.70 4.70
N ASP A 234 7.16 -5.11 5.55
CA ASP A 234 7.24 -4.84 6.99
C ASP A 234 6.87 -6.09 7.79
N VAL A 235 7.83 -7.01 7.88
CA VAL A 235 7.71 -8.18 8.75
C VAL A 235 8.40 -7.86 10.08
N ALA A 236 7.59 -7.48 11.06
CA ALA A 236 8.03 -7.11 12.41
C ALA A 236 8.95 -5.86 12.46
N GLU A 237 8.54 -4.77 11.80
CA GLU A 237 9.26 -3.49 11.73
C GLU A 237 10.63 -3.62 11.01
N LYS A 238 10.73 -4.53 10.03
CA LYS A 238 11.94 -4.75 9.23
C LYS A 238 11.64 -5.01 7.75
N HIS A 239 12.46 -4.43 6.89
CA HIS A 239 12.42 -4.65 5.45
C HIS A 239 13.04 -6.00 5.04
N PHE A 240 12.66 -6.48 3.85
CA PHE A 240 13.39 -7.56 3.19
C PHE A 240 14.81 -7.11 2.82
N VAL A 241 14.96 -5.83 2.45
CA VAL A 241 16.23 -5.15 2.15
C VAL A 241 16.12 -3.71 2.64
N GLU A 242 17.09 -3.24 3.42
CA GLU A 242 17.16 -1.83 3.80
C GLU A 242 17.70 -1.00 2.62
N PRO A 243 16.90 -0.08 2.04
CA PRO A 243 17.35 0.72 0.92
C PRO A 243 18.50 1.65 1.33
N THR A 244 19.51 1.74 0.46
CA THR A 244 20.66 2.64 0.64
C THR A 244 20.31 4.09 0.33
N ASP A 245 19.40 4.30 -0.61
CA ASP A 245 18.86 5.58 -1.06
C ASP A 245 17.50 5.35 -1.75
N THR A 246 16.86 6.42 -2.23
CA THR A 246 15.58 6.36 -2.94
C THR A 246 15.68 6.04 -4.43
N ALA A 247 16.85 5.70 -4.98
CA ALA A 247 17.04 5.60 -6.44
C ALA A 247 16.20 4.48 -7.08
N ASN A 248 16.09 3.33 -6.42
CA ASN A 248 15.26 2.22 -6.91
C ASN A 248 13.76 2.56 -6.86
N LEU A 249 13.31 3.23 -5.80
CA LEU A 249 11.94 3.73 -5.68
C LEU A 249 11.60 4.72 -6.80
N VAL A 250 12.48 5.69 -7.07
CA VAL A 250 12.32 6.70 -8.11
C VAL A 250 12.31 6.06 -9.50
N ARG A 251 13.25 5.16 -9.79
CA ARG A 251 13.31 4.43 -11.06
C ARG A 251 12.01 3.66 -11.30
N PHE A 252 11.55 2.92 -10.29
CA PHE A 252 10.32 2.12 -10.41
C PHE A 252 9.09 3.01 -10.63
N ALA A 253 8.93 4.07 -9.84
CA ALA A 253 7.82 5.01 -9.97
C ALA A 253 7.78 5.67 -11.36
N ASN A 254 8.93 6.06 -11.91
CA ASN A 254 9.03 6.63 -13.25
C ASN A 254 8.63 5.61 -14.33
N LEU A 255 9.08 4.35 -14.24
CA LEU A 255 8.70 3.30 -15.18
C LEU A 255 7.19 3.01 -15.14
N VAL A 256 6.61 2.95 -13.93
CA VAL A 256 5.15 2.77 -13.78
C VAL A 256 4.41 3.95 -14.40
N ARG A 257 4.89 5.19 -14.18
CA ARG A 257 4.32 6.39 -14.77
C ARG A 257 4.39 6.40 -16.30
N GLU A 258 5.48 5.90 -16.88
CA GLU A 258 5.64 5.79 -18.34
C GLU A 258 4.73 4.71 -18.94
N ALA A 259 4.48 3.62 -18.20
CA ALA A 259 3.69 2.48 -18.68
C ALA A 259 2.16 2.65 -18.50
N THR A 260 1.71 3.40 -17.49
CA THR A 260 0.26 3.60 -17.22
C THR A 260 -0.37 4.60 -18.18
N THR A 261 -1.59 4.33 -18.60
CA THR A 261 -2.38 5.22 -19.47
C THR A 261 -3.22 6.23 -18.69
N ARG A 262 -3.35 6.04 -17.36
CA ARG A 262 -4.08 6.96 -16.47
C ARG A 262 -3.15 7.82 -15.61
N PRO A 263 -3.62 8.97 -15.08
CA PRO A 263 -2.92 9.66 -14.02
C PRO A 263 -2.83 8.81 -12.74
N ILE A 264 -1.66 8.82 -12.12
CA ILE A 264 -1.46 8.39 -10.73
C ILE A 264 -1.88 9.57 -9.83
N THR A 265 -2.88 9.35 -8.98
CA THR A 265 -3.39 10.38 -8.07
C THR A 265 -2.44 10.62 -6.91
N TRP A 266 -1.93 9.56 -6.27
CA TRP A 266 -0.90 9.68 -5.24
C TRP A 266 0.15 8.58 -5.34
N LEU A 267 1.36 8.91 -4.91
CA LEU A 267 2.48 7.98 -4.75
C LEU A 267 2.98 8.06 -3.30
N HIS A 268 3.05 6.91 -2.65
CA HIS A 268 3.67 6.77 -1.34
C HIS A 268 5.03 6.06 -1.46
N LEU A 269 6.07 6.64 -0.84
CA LEU A 269 7.41 6.06 -0.75
C LEU A 269 7.79 5.77 0.72
N PRO A 270 8.30 4.57 1.04
CA PRO A 270 8.76 4.20 2.38
C PRO A 270 10.11 4.87 2.66
N VAL A 271 10.36 5.22 3.92
CA VAL A 271 11.62 5.83 4.37
C VAL A 271 12.02 5.16 5.69
N PRO A 272 13.15 4.43 5.74
CA PRO A 272 13.58 3.78 6.97
C PRO A 272 13.87 4.80 8.07
N ILE A 273 13.63 4.39 9.32
CA ILE A 273 13.75 5.28 10.47
C ILE A 273 15.14 5.93 10.58
N GLU A 274 16.22 5.26 10.21
CA GLU A 274 17.56 5.83 10.30
C GLU A 274 17.90 6.86 9.22
N ARG A 275 17.01 7.10 8.24
CA ARG A 275 17.25 7.98 7.09
C ARG A 275 16.78 9.41 7.35
N ASP A 276 17.63 10.17 8.04
CA ASP A 276 17.54 11.63 8.12
C ASP A 276 18.70 12.33 7.38
N ASP A 277 19.38 11.61 6.48
CA ASP A 277 20.49 12.14 5.68
C ASP A 277 20.05 12.58 4.28
N ALA A 278 20.61 13.69 3.79
CA ALA A 278 20.28 14.26 2.49
C ALA A 278 20.65 13.33 1.30
N ALA A 279 21.67 12.49 1.46
CA ALA A 279 22.13 11.60 0.39
C ALA A 279 21.05 10.57 0.03
N TYR A 280 20.38 10.01 1.03
CA TYR A 280 19.25 9.09 0.86
C TYR A 280 18.13 9.68 -0.01
N PHE A 281 17.80 10.95 0.21
CA PHE A 281 16.72 11.65 -0.51
C PHE A 281 17.15 12.24 -1.85
N SER A 282 18.45 12.38 -2.12
CA SER A 282 18.94 13.04 -3.33
C SER A 282 18.38 12.51 -4.66
N PRO A 283 18.10 11.21 -4.84
CA PRO A 283 17.47 10.70 -6.06
C PRO A 283 16.03 11.21 -6.30
N LEU A 284 15.31 11.70 -5.28
CA LEU A 284 13.95 12.22 -5.43
C LEU A 284 13.87 13.38 -6.43
N ALA A 285 14.97 14.10 -6.67
CA ALA A 285 15.05 15.14 -7.69
C ALA A 285 14.84 14.63 -9.14
N GLN A 286 14.90 13.31 -9.35
CA GLN A 286 14.67 12.65 -10.64
C GLN A 286 13.26 12.05 -10.75
N LEU A 287 12.41 12.22 -9.73
CA LEU A 287 11.06 11.72 -9.73
C LEU A 287 10.22 12.51 -10.75
N ASN A 288 9.70 11.81 -11.75
CA ASN A 288 8.98 12.37 -12.89
C ASN A 288 7.48 12.09 -12.74
N LEU A 289 6.83 12.86 -11.87
CA LEU A 289 5.39 12.81 -11.67
C LEU A 289 4.71 14.00 -12.35
N ALA A 290 3.39 13.88 -12.56
CA ALA A 290 2.62 15.06 -12.92
C ALA A 290 2.53 16.01 -11.73
N ASP A 291 2.40 17.31 -11.99
CA ASP A 291 2.28 18.34 -10.95
C ASP A 291 1.07 18.09 -10.03
N GLU A 292 0.03 17.41 -10.53
CA GLU A 292 -1.16 17.06 -9.76
C GLU A 292 -1.03 15.77 -8.94
N THR A 293 0.03 14.98 -9.13
CA THR A 293 0.25 13.75 -8.36
C THR A 293 0.72 14.09 -6.94
N GLU A 294 -0.02 13.62 -5.94
CA GLU A 294 0.33 13.82 -4.53
C GLU A 294 1.46 12.88 -4.11
N LEU A 295 2.61 13.43 -3.72
CA LEU A 295 3.70 12.65 -3.13
C LEU A 295 3.53 12.56 -1.62
N TYR A 296 3.57 11.35 -1.07
CA TYR A 296 3.63 11.10 0.37
C TYR A 296 4.92 10.35 0.72
N LEU A 297 5.63 10.84 1.73
CA LEU A 297 6.84 10.21 2.23
C LEU A 297 6.60 9.61 3.62
N GLY A 298 7.05 8.38 3.82
CA GLY A 298 6.92 7.60 5.06
C GLY A 298 7.81 8.08 6.21
N LEU A 299 7.72 9.36 6.59
CA LEU A 299 8.66 10.03 7.50
C LEU A 299 8.28 9.88 8.99
N VAL A 300 7.08 9.37 9.29
CA VAL A 300 6.56 9.25 10.66
C VAL A 300 6.81 7.85 11.21
N HIS A 301 7.55 7.79 12.31
CA HIS A 301 7.81 6.54 13.03
C HIS A 301 7.40 6.67 14.50
N ARG A 302 6.92 5.57 15.06
CA ARG A 302 6.46 5.50 16.45
C ARG A 302 7.61 5.75 17.43
N GLN A 303 8.80 5.25 17.09
CA GLN A 303 9.94 5.15 17.99
C GLN A 303 10.54 6.52 18.32
N ASP A 304 10.45 7.49 17.41
CA ASP A 304 11.00 8.83 17.60
C ASP A 304 10.06 10.00 17.26
N GLY A 305 8.81 9.69 16.92
CA GLY A 305 7.68 10.62 16.89
C GLY A 305 7.89 11.85 16.00
N ALA A 306 7.30 12.97 16.41
CA ALA A 306 7.32 14.21 15.63
C ALA A 306 8.73 14.81 15.48
N GLU A 307 9.59 14.69 16.49
CA GLU A 307 10.96 15.21 16.42
C GLU A 307 11.78 14.45 15.38
N GLY A 308 11.67 13.12 15.36
CA GLY A 308 12.22 12.28 14.31
C GLY A 308 11.73 12.65 12.93
N ALA A 309 10.40 12.70 12.78
CA ALA A 309 9.77 13.05 11.52
C ALA A 309 10.27 14.42 11.01
N GLN A 310 10.43 15.41 11.88
CA GLN A 310 10.94 16.73 11.50
C GLN A 310 12.36 16.66 10.91
N ARG A 311 13.27 15.85 11.49
CA ARG A 311 14.62 15.67 10.93
C ARG A 311 14.58 15.11 9.51
N ARG A 312 13.75 14.09 9.27
CA ARG A 312 13.60 13.47 7.94
C ARG A 312 12.92 14.41 6.94
N ILE A 313 11.93 15.17 7.39
CA ILE A 313 11.28 16.22 6.59
C ILE A 313 12.32 17.25 6.12
N ASP A 314 13.18 17.72 7.02
CA ASP A 314 14.20 18.71 6.68
C ASP A 314 15.24 18.18 5.67
N ALA A 315 15.60 16.90 5.77
CA ALA A 315 16.47 16.23 4.80
C ALA A 315 15.79 16.05 3.43
N ALA A 316 14.51 15.65 3.40
CA ALA A 316 13.78 15.37 2.17
C ALA A 316 13.47 16.64 1.35
N ARG A 317 13.15 17.75 2.01
CA ARG A 317 12.77 19.04 1.37
C ARG A 317 13.82 19.63 0.43
N ALA A 318 15.09 19.28 0.60
CA ALA A 318 16.14 19.72 -0.32
C ALA A 318 16.06 19.04 -1.70
N HIS A 319 15.30 17.94 -1.80
CA HIS A 319 15.32 17.05 -2.96
C HIS A 319 13.93 16.71 -3.52
N ALA A 320 12.87 16.93 -2.75
CA ALA A 320 11.48 16.74 -3.17
C ALA A 320 10.74 18.08 -3.24
N GLY A 321 9.74 18.16 -4.12
CA GLY A 321 8.80 19.29 -4.21
C GLY A 321 7.82 19.36 -3.04
N GLU A 322 6.58 19.75 -3.29
CA GLU A 322 5.53 19.63 -2.28
C GLU A 322 5.23 18.14 -1.99
N PHE A 323 5.16 17.78 -0.72
CA PHE A 323 4.82 16.42 -0.29
C PHE A 323 4.01 16.43 1.01
N GLY A 324 3.27 15.36 1.25
CA GLY A 324 2.64 15.03 2.53
C GLY A 324 3.43 13.97 3.29
N VAL A 325 2.99 13.68 4.52
CA VAL A 325 3.64 12.70 5.40
C VAL A 325 2.80 11.44 5.58
N ALA A 326 3.47 10.33 5.80
CA ALA A 326 2.87 9.06 6.16
C ALA A 326 3.79 8.31 7.13
N THR A 327 3.34 7.17 7.62
CA THR A 327 4.23 6.12 8.12
C THR A 327 4.87 5.39 6.95
N GLU A 328 6.03 4.77 7.19
CA GLU A 328 6.74 3.96 6.20
C GLU A 328 5.89 2.84 5.56
N CYS A 329 5.03 2.20 6.35
CA CYS A 329 4.10 1.17 5.91
C CYS A 329 2.80 1.29 6.72
N GLY A 330 1.83 0.41 6.47
CA GLY A 330 0.67 0.25 7.36
C GLY A 330 1.12 -0.23 8.74
N PHE A 331 0.51 0.33 9.78
CA PHE A 331 0.84 0.06 11.18
C PHE A 331 -0.20 -0.84 11.87
N GLY A 332 -0.82 -1.74 11.11
CA GLY A 332 -1.61 -2.85 11.67
C GLY A 332 -0.79 -3.63 12.69
N ARG A 333 0.43 -4.03 12.35
CA ARG A 333 1.27 -4.89 13.20
C ARG A 333 1.95 -4.18 14.38
N ALA A 334 1.70 -2.89 14.58
CA ALA A 334 2.29 -2.14 15.69
C ALA A 334 1.83 -2.69 17.05
N PRO A 335 2.57 -2.50 18.15
CA PRO A 335 2.12 -2.92 19.47
C PRO A 335 0.78 -2.28 19.87
N GLU A 336 -0.03 -3.00 20.65
CA GLU A 336 -1.32 -2.51 21.15
C GLU A 336 -1.15 -1.17 21.90
N GLY A 337 -2.10 -0.26 21.71
CA GLY A 337 -2.11 1.06 22.36
C GLY A 337 -1.11 2.08 21.79
N THR A 338 -0.43 1.78 20.68
CA THR A 338 0.56 2.71 20.09
C THR A 338 0.03 3.51 18.90
N THR A 339 -1.16 3.20 18.41
CA THR A 339 -1.80 3.81 17.24
C THR A 339 -2.01 5.33 17.42
N THR A 340 -2.46 5.79 18.59
CA THR A 340 -2.72 7.21 18.87
C THR A 340 -1.47 8.08 18.76
N ALA A 341 -0.33 7.60 19.25
CA ALA A 341 0.92 8.36 19.19
C ALA A 341 1.40 8.62 17.74
N LEU A 342 1.14 7.66 16.83
CA LEU A 342 1.40 7.85 15.41
C LEU A 342 0.50 8.93 14.81
N TYR A 343 -0.79 8.94 15.13
CA TYR A 343 -1.71 10.01 14.68
C TYR A 343 -1.27 11.39 15.20
N GLU A 344 -0.87 11.48 16.47
CA GLU A 344 -0.36 12.73 17.03
C GLU A 344 0.92 13.20 16.35
N ALA A 345 1.84 12.28 16.02
CA ALA A 345 3.05 12.60 15.28
C ALA A 345 2.75 13.13 13.87
N HIS A 346 1.83 12.52 13.13
CA HIS A 346 1.36 13.03 11.83
C HIS A 346 0.81 14.45 11.98
N ARG A 347 -0.10 14.67 12.94
CA ARG A 347 -0.73 15.99 13.16
C ARG A 347 0.29 17.06 13.52
N ALA A 348 1.33 16.72 14.27
CA ALA A 348 2.36 17.67 14.69
C ALA A 348 3.23 18.17 13.54
N VAL A 349 3.38 17.38 12.46
CA VAL A 349 4.30 17.68 11.36
C VAL A 349 3.62 17.93 10.01
N ALA A 350 2.29 17.93 9.94
CA ALA A 350 1.54 18.15 8.71
C ALA A 350 0.62 19.38 8.78
N ALA A 351 0.44 20.05 7.65
CA ALA A 351 -0.55 21.09 7.46
C ALA A 351 -1.68 20.59 6.54
N ALA A 352 -2.88 21.15 6.67
CA ALA A 352 -4.00 20.78 5.82
C ALA A 352 -3.75 21.12 4.34
N HIS A 353 -4.42 20.39 3.44
CA HIS A 353 -4.38 20.71 2.01
C HIS A 353 -4.99 22.09 1.74
N ALA A 354 -4.50 22.79 0.72
CA ALA A 354 -5.06 24.07 0.30
C ALA A 354 -6.55 23.90 -0.07
N GLY A 355 -7.43 24.74 0.50
CA GLY A 355 -8.88 24.66 0.30
C GLY A 355 -9.65 23.84 1.35
N ALA A 356 -8.96 23.16 2.28
CA ALA A 356 -9.57 22.49 3.42
C ALA A 356 -9.85 23.48 4.58
N THR A 357 -10.63 24.53 4.32
CA THR A 357 -11.17 25.36 5.42
C THR A 357 -12.44 24.69 5.95
N SER A 358 -12.41 24.30 7.22
CA SER A 358 -13.59 23.84 7.96
C SER A 358 -14.73 24.86 7.84
N SER A 359 -15.88 24.43 7.31
CA SER A 359 -17.16 25.12 7.51
C SER A 359 -17.65 24.97 8.93
#